data_AF-A0A193KZS7-F1
#
_entry.id   AF-A0A193KZS7-F1
#
_cell.length_a   1.000
_cell.length_b   1.000
_cell.length_c   1.000
_cell.angle_alpha   90.00
_cell.angle_beta   90.00
_cell.angle_gamma   90.00
#
_symmetry.space_group_name_H-M   'P 1'
#
loop_
_entity.id
_entity.type
_entity.pdbx_description
1 polymer ?
#
loop_
_entity_poly.entity_id
_entity_poly.type
_entity_poly.pdbx_seq_one_letter_code
_entity_poly.pdbx_strand_id
1 'polypeptide(L)'
;MPRSNWPHLHGRTRPLKMKEWGDLTVMDPDTGGPRPHGRGLLAAGNDWLHIDAGSTLENPVVTLYAGADPGTESGWDEVEETTVTSSTGFLALCDSGYTPVRKENLATAGPGPYLIRVHASDRSTDGKKPRFLIQIIPGDRTGATPGPAAPTIEEADGPLLVRTSFDQPGEWARLLQSLEGGSEHYEPLTVIDNPIYAGFTAGQTQERVGRDDEDWPDSPFLLIADEQALASAELPLLAVSNLPDEADAPFRITLAAAGSFIVNMELGNTSFGDWSRSADPDGVYREQHY
;
A
#
# COMPACT_ATOMS: atom_id res chain seq x y z
N MET A 1 24.56 -1.37 7.38
CA MET A 1 25.16 -1.71 6.07
C MET A 1 24.14 -1.39 5.00
N PRO A 2 24.50 -0.76 3.86
CA PRO A 2 23.55 -0.49 2.79
C PRO A 2 23.02 -1.81 2.20
N ARG A 3 21.69 -1.99 2.24
CA ARG A 3 20.99 -3.20 1.76
C ARG A 3 20.72 -3.17 0.24
N SER A 4 20.91 -2.02 -0.39
CA SER A 4 20.81 -1.80 -1.85
C SER A 4 21.72 -2.69 -2.70
N ASN A 5 22.70 -3.37 -2.08
CA ASN A 5 23.62 -4.29 -2.76
C ASN A 5 23.30 -5.77 -2.49
N TRP A 6 22.18 -6.10 -1.83
CA TRP A 6 21.82 -7.50 -1.61
C TRP A 6 21.34 -8.10 -2.94
N PRO A 7 21.94 -9.20 -3.41
CA PRO A 7 21.51 -9.84 -4.64
C PRO A 7 20.07 -10.36 -4.50
N HIS A 8 19.34 -10.34 -5.61
CA HIS A 8 18.03 -10.98 -5.69
C HIS A 8 18.16 -12.49 -5.61
N LEU A 9 17.14 -13.13 -5.03
CA LEU A 9 17.05 -14.58 -5.01
C LEU A 9 16.85 -15.14 -6.43
N HIS A 10 17.68 -16.11 -6.81
CA HIS A 10 17.51 -16.88 -8.04
C HIS A 10 17.44 -18.37 -7.73
N GLY A 11 16.36 -19.03 -8.17
CA GLY A 11 16.17 -20.47 -8.00
C GLY A 11 15.96 -20.89 -6.55
N ARG A 12 16.39 -22.13 -6.22
CA ARG A 12 16.21 -22.74 -4.90
C ARG A 12 17.47 -22.60 -4.05
N THR A 13 17.31 -22.15 -2.81
CA THR A 13 18.44 -22.11 -1.87
C THR A 13 18.75 -23.50 -1.32
N ARG A 14 19.96 -23.64 -0.77
CA ARG A 14 20.20 -24.69 0.23
C ARG A 14 19.35 -24.40 1.48
N PRO A 15 19.01 -25.43 2.27
CA PRO A 15 18.34 -25.22 3.53
C PRO A 15 19.09 -24.25 4.43
N LEU A 16 18.38 -23.24 4.92
CA LEU A 16 18.87 -22.20 5.79
C LEU A 16 18.83 -22.70 7.23
N LYS A 17 19.87 -22.37 7.99
CA LYS A 17 19.90 -22.58 9.44
C LYS A 17 19.43 -21.30 10.12
N MET A 18 18.40 -21.41 10.95
CA MET A 18 17.97 -20.31 11.81
C MET A 18 18.92 -20.16 12.99
N LYS A 19 19.07 -18.93 13.48
CA LYS A 19 19.85 -18.63 14.69
C LYS A 19 18.98 -18.78 15.94
N GLU A 20 17.80 -18.15 15.91
CA GLU A 20 16.81 -18.23 16.97
C GLU A 20 15.74 -19.27 16.65
N TRP A 21 15.12 -19.82 17.69
CA TRP A 21 14.04 -20.78 17.59
C TRP A 21 12.69 -20.07 17.42
N GLY A 22 11.73 -20.79 16.82
CA GLY A 22 10.35 -20.34 16.70
C GLY A 22 10.02 -19.73 15.34
N ASP A 23 9.10 -18.79 15.37
CA ASP A 23 8.44 -18.23 14.21
C ASP A 23 9.39 -17.55 13.22
N LEU A 24 8.99 -17.58 11.95
CA LEU A 24 9.72 -16.93 10.87
C LEU A 24 8.96 -15.69 10.42
N THR A 25 9.69 -14.73 9.88
CA THR A 25 9.09 -13.51 9.34
C THR A 25 9.66 -13.20 7.97
N VAL A 26 8.83 -12.83 7.01
CA VAL A 26 9.27 -12.16 5.78
C VAL A 26 8.84 -10.70 5.90
N MET A 27 9.78 -9.78 6.02
CA MET A 27 9.48 -8.38 6.27
C MET A 27 10.50 -7.43 5.65
N ASP A 28 10.15 -6.17 5.54
CA ASP A 28 11.14 -5.10 5.49
C ASP A 28 11.62 -4.76 6.92
N PRO A 29 12.90 -4.98 7.27
CA PRO A 29 13.38 -4.66 8.61
C PRO A 29 13.44 -3.16 8.94
N ASP A 30 13.29 -2.28 7.96
CA ASP A 30 13.40 -0.83 8.17
C ASP A 30 12.03 -0.13 8.35
N THR A 31 10.91 -0.80 8.05
CA THR A 31 9.57 -0.19 8.15
C THR A 31 8.98 -0.26 9.57
N GLY A 32 9.46 -1.18 10.42
CA GLY A 32 9.08 -1.24 11.84
C GLY A 32 7.59 -1.48 12.11
N GLY A 33 6.84 -1.98 11.12
CA GLY A 33 5.39 -2.17 11.21
C GLY A 33 4.96 -3.13 12.33
N PRO A 34 3.73 -3.01 12.84
CA PRO A 34 3.23 -3.89 13.89
C PRO A 34 3.13 -5.33 13.36
N ARG A 35 3.52 -6.30 14.19
CA ARG A 35 3.38 -7.73 13.87
C ARG A 35 1.89 -8.03 13.56
N PRO A 36 1.56 -8.62 12.40
CA PRO A 36 0.20 -9.00 12.07
C PRO A 36 -0.27 -10.10 13.02
N HIS A 37 -1.53 -9.99 13.44
CA HIS A 37 -2.17 -10.97 14.30
C HIS A 37 -3.13 -11.80 13.45
N GLY A 38 -2.90 -13.10 13.40
CA GLY A 38 -3.73 -14.03 12.64
C GLY A 38 -3.78 -15.41 13.30
N ARG A 39 -4.73 -16.23 12.87
CA ARG A 39 -4.78 -17.66 13.22
C ARG A 39 -4.49 -18.44 11.94
N GLY A 40 -3.52 -19.34 11.96
CA GLY A 40 -3.15 -20.14 10.78
C GLY A 40 -1.64 -20.31 10.66
N LEU A 41 -1.18 -20.77 9.50
CA LEU A 41 0.25 -20.82 9.19
C LEU A 41 0.78 -19.43 8.89
N LEU A 42 -0.03 -18.55 8.26
CA LEU A 42 0.39 -17.22 7.83
C LEU A 42 -0.46 -16.10 8.44
N ALA A 43 0.19 -14.97 8.73
CA ALA A 43 -0.47 -13.70 9.03
C ALA A 43 0.26 -12.57 8.31
N ALA A 44 -0.42 -11.87 7.42
CA ALA A 44 0.16 -10.80 6.60
C ALA A 44 -0.24 -9.41 7.10
N GLY A 45 0.64 -8.45 6.86
CA GLY A 45 0.44 -7.01 6.99
C GLY A 45 1.26 -6.27 5.94
N ASN A 46 1.21 -4.94 5.94
CA ASN A 46 2.05 -4.15 5.05
C ASN A 46 3.53 -4.36 5.40
N ASP A 47 4.35 -4.65 4.39
CA ASP A 47 5.77 -4.97 4.53
C ASP A 47 6.08 -6.13 5.47
N TRP A 48 5.10 -7.00 5.75
CA TRP A 48 5.22 -8.00 6.79
C TRP A 48 4.43 -9.27 6.54
N LEU A 49 5.06 -10.41 6.79
CA LEU A 49 4.44 -11.72 6.89
C LEU A 49 5.02 -12.45 8.08
N HIS A 50 4.15 -12.87 8.98
CA HIS A 50 4.48 -13.83 10.03
C HIS A 50 4.15 -15.25 9.56
N ILE A 51 5.05 -16.18 9.84
CA ILE A 51 4.91 -17.62 9.59
C ILE A 51 5.03 -18.35 10.93
N ASP A 52 3.95 -19.01 11.33
CA ASP A 52 3.89 -19.81 12.55
C ASP A 52 4.74 -21.08 12.40
N ALA A 53 5.76 -21.24 13.25
CA ALA A 53 6.66 -22.39 13.23
C ALA A 53 6.14 -23.59 14.04
N GLY A 54 5.00 -23.46 14.70
CA GLY A 54 4.34 -24.47 15.51
C GLY A 54 4.92 -24.63 16.91
N SER A 55 4.49 -25.71 17.57
CA SER A 55 4.83 -25.98 18.98
C SER A 55 6.11 -26.79 19.18
N THR A 56 6.78 -27.20 18.10
CA THR A 56 8.03 -27.98 18.20
C THR A 56 9.19 -27.07 18.61
N LEU A 57 9.94 -27.46 19.64
CA LEU A 57 11.16 -26.75 20.09
C LEU A 57 12.39 -27.11 19.24
N GLU A 58 12.20 -27.30 17.94
CA GLU A 58 13.23 -27.72 17.00
C GLU A 58 13.51 -26.60 15.98
N ASN A 59 14.76 -26.49 15.56
CA ASN A 59 15.17 -25.49 14.58
C ASN A 59 14.56 -25.79 13.21
N PRO A 60 13.77 -24.87 12.62
CA PRO A 60 13.12 -25.13 11.36
C PRO A 60 14.13 -25.17 10.21
N VAL A 61 13.84 -26.05 9.24
CA VAL A 61 14.60 -26.20 8.00
C VAL A 61 13.90 -25.39 6.91
N VAL A 62 14.42 -24.21 6.63
CA VAL A 62 13.78 -23.27 5.69
C VAL A 62 14.48 -23.30 4.34
N THR A 63 13.72 -23.38 3.26
CA THR A 63 14.24 -23.25 1.90
C THR A 63 13.50 -22.11 1.21
N LEU A 64 14.25 -21.16 0.65
CA LEU A 64 13.68 -20.12 -0.22
C LEU A 64 13.70 -20.62 -1.67
N TYR A 65 12.65 -20.30 -2.42
CA TYR A 65 12.51 -20.78 -3.78
C TYR A 65 11.85 -19.76 -4.71
N ALA A 66 12.64 -19.28 -5.68
CA ALA A 66 12.16 -18.49 -6.82
C ALA A 66 12.05 -19.41 -8.05
N GLY A 67 10.89 -20.04 -8.23
CA GLY A 67 10.61 -20.98 -9.31
C GLY A 67 9.12 -21.36 -9.37
N ALA A 68 8.76 -22.28 -10.26
CA ALA A 68 7.37 -22.75 -10.42
C ALA A 68 6.85 -23.47 -9.17
N ASP A 69 5.53 -23.54 -9.00
CA ASP A 69 4.90 -24.30 -7.90
C ASP A 69 5.38 -25.77 -7.93
N PRO A 70 5.96 -26.29 -6.83
CA PRO A 70 6.33 -27.71 -6.74
C PRO A 70 5.14 -28.67 -6.69
N GLY A 71 3.91 -28.19 -6.51
CA GLY A 71 2.69 -28.98 -6.45
C GLY A 71 2.50 -29.74 -5.12
N THR A 72 1.29 -30.28 -4.93
CA THR A 72 0.85 -30.98 -3.70
C THR A 72 1.44 -32.37 -3.50
N GLU A 73 2.11 -32.96 -4.51
CA GLU A 73 2.66 -34.33 -4.44
C GLU A 73 3.97 -34.45 -3.63
N SER A 74 4.44 -33.38 -2.98
CA SER A 74 5.81 -33.30 -2.44
C SER A 74 5.97 -33.55 -0.92
N GLY A 75 4.96 -34.14 -0.26
CA GLY A 75 5.06 -34.54 1.15
C GLY A 75 5.03 -33.36 2.13
N TRP A 76 4.21 -32.34 1.80
CA TRP A 76 3.91 -31.21 2.69
C TRP A 76 2.57 -31.45 3.39
N ASP A 77 2.49 -31.07 4.66
CA ASP A 77 1.29 -31.26 5.48
C ASP A 77 0.30 -30.10 5.32
N GLU A 78 0.82 -28.90 5.03
CA GLU A 78 0.05 -27.66 4.94
C GLU A 78 0.65 -26.78 3.85
N VAL A 79 -0.18 -26.16 3.02
CA VAL A 79 0.23 -25.17 2.02
C VAL A 79 -0.70 -23.98 2.15
N GLU A 80 -0.14 -22.81 2.47
CA GLU A 80 -0.90 -21.57 2.60
C GLU A 80 -0.28 -20.49 1.72
N GLU A 81 -1.14 -19.60 1.22
CA GLU A 81 -0.79 -18.51 0.33
C GLU A 81 -1.41 -17.22 0.86
N THR A 82 -0.65 -16.13 0.83
CA THR A 82 -1.17 -14.79 1.14
C THR A 82 -0.40 -13.73 0.36
N THR A 83 -0.97 -12.54 0.25
CA THR A 83 -0.30 -11.38 -0.38
C THR A 83 0.38 -10.54 0.70
N VAL A 84 1.58 -10.07 0.39
CA VAL A 84 2.27 -8.99 1.10
C VAL A 84 2.58 -7.88 0.12
N THR A 85 2.24 -6.64 0.49
CA THR A 85 2.69 -5.46 -0.24
C THR A 85 4.05 -5.01 0.29
N SER A 86 5.06 -4.95 -0.58
CA SER A 86 6.36 -4.34 -0.27
C SER A 86 6.35 -2.87 -0.70
N SER A 87 6.41 -1.94 0.24
CA SER A 87 6.41 -0.50 0.00
C SER A 87 7.76 -0.02 -0.54
N THR A 88 8.85 -0.65 -0.10
CA THR A 88 10.23 -0.23 -0.42
C THR A 88 10.85 -1.04 -1.55
N GLY A 89 10.21 -2.14 -1.96
CA GLY A 89 10.81 -3.13 -2.85
C GLY A 89 11.93 -3.91 -2.20
N PHE A 90 11.89 -4.03 -0.87
CA PHE A 90 12.80 -4.84 -0.09
C PHE A 90 12.02 -5.76 0.85
N LEU A 91 12.33 -7.06 0.78
CA LEU A 91 11.82 -8.06 1.71
C LEU A 91 12.98 -8.98 2.10
N ALA A 92 13.08 -9.31 3.38
CA ALA A 92 14.07 -10.23 3.91
C ALA A 92 13.39 -11.32 4.75
N LEU A 93 13.93 -12.53 4.69
CA LEU A 93 13.58 -13.59 5.64
C LEU A 93 14.35 -13.34 6.93
N CYS A 94 13.61 -13.15 8.01
CA CYS A 94 14.08 -12.91 9.36
C CYS A 94 13.72 -14.08 10.28
N ASP A 95 14.57 -14.32 11.27
CA ASP A 95 14.24 -15.20 12.39
C ASP A 95 13.30 -14.52 13.40
N SER A 96 12.96 -15.21 14.49
CA SER A 96 12.10 -14.69 15.56
C SER A 96 12.67 -13.47 16.29
N GLY A 97 13.97 -13.21 16.15
CA GLY A 97 14.64 -11.98 16.60
C GLY A 97 14.60 -10.85 15.58
N TYR A 98 13.81 -10.99 14.51
CA TYR A 98 13.68 -10.04 13.39
C TYR A 98 15.02 -9.73 12.70
N THR A 99 15.99 -10.64 12.82
CA THR A 99 17.29 -10.48 12.18
C THR A 99 17.29 -11.21 10.83
N PRO A 100 17.67 -10.54 9.73
CA PRO A 100 17.78 -11.19 8.44
C PRO A 100 18.71 -12.40 8.49
N VAL A 101 18.17 -13.56 8.11
CA VAL A 101 18.87 -14.85 8.15
C VAL A 101 19.97 -14.89 7.08
N ARG A 102 19.78 -14.15 5.99
CA ARG A 102 20.71 -14.09 4.87
C ARG A 102 20.59 -12.77 4.10
N LYS A 103 21.62 -12.43 3.32
CA LYS A 103 21.70 -11.19 2.55
C LYS A 103 21.16 -11.39 1.13
N GLU A 104 19.87 -11.67 1.01
CA GLU A 104 19.18 -11.67 -0.29
C GLU A 104 17.93 -10.80 -0.21
N ASN A 105 17.67 -10.03 -1.26
CA ASN A 105 16.41 -9.33 -1.41
C ASN A 105 15.38 -10.26 -2.05
N LEU A 106 14.27 -10.46 -1.34
CA LEU A 106 13.17 -11.33 -1.77
C LEU A 106 12.12 -10.60 -2.62
N ALA A 107 12.08 -9.26 -2.56
CA ALA A 107 11.26 -8.44 -3.43
C ALA A 107 11.95 -8.33 -4.82
N THR A 108 11.79 -9.38 -5.62
CA THR A 108 12.50 -9.55 -6.89
C THR A 108 12.08 -8.61 -8.01
N ALA A 109 10.93 -7.94 -7.88
CA ALA A 109 10.37 -7.01 -8.85
C ALA A 109 10.34 -5.55 -8.35
N GLY A 110 10.95 -5.24 -7.19
CA GLY A 110 10.85 -3.91 -6.57
C GLY A 110 9.56 -3.72 -5.75
N PRO A 111 9.13 -2.48 -5.49
CA PRO A 111 7.92 -2.22 -4.73
C PRO A 111 6.67 -2.81 -5.40
N GLY A 112 5.70 -3.23 -4.59
CA GLY A 112 4.43 -3.78 -5.07
C GLY A 112 3.98 -5.05 -4.34
N PRO A 113 2.88 -5.66 -4.81
CA PRO A 113 2.35 -6.88 -4.23
C PRO A 113 3.21 -8.10 -4.55
N TYR A 114 3.30 -8.99 -3.57
CA TYR A 114 3.93 -10.30 -3.68
C TYR A 114 3.03 -11.37 -3.09
N LEU A 115 2.69 -12.37 -3.90
CA LEU A 115 2.13 -13.62 -3.43
C LEU A 115 3.24 -14.40 -2.73
N ILE A 116 3.06 -14.64 -1.44
CA ILE A 116 3.92 -15.52 -0.66
C ILE A 116 3.20 -16.83 -0.46
N ARG A 117 3.81 -17.91 -0.97
CA ARG A 117 3.36 -19.29 -0.75
C ARG A 117 4.31 -19.98 0.20
N VAL A 118 3.75 -20.61 1.23
CA VAL A 118 4.50 -21.39 2.21
C VAL A 118 3.97 -22.81 2.23
N HIS A 119 4.85 -23.76 1.92
CA HIS A 119 4.61 -25.17 2.19
C HIS A 119 5.28 -25.52 3.52
N ALA A 120 4.50 -26.06 4.45
CA ALA A 120 4.93 -26.46 5.77
C ALA A 120 4.77 -27.98 5.96
N SER A 121 5.68 -28.57 6.73
CA SER A 121 5.58 -29.95 7.19
C SER A 121 6.21 -30.12 8.57
N ASP A 122 5.71 -31.11 9.32
CA ASP A 122 6.20 -31.53 10.64
C ASP A 122 6.11 -30.44 11.73
N ARG A 123 5.34 -29.36 11.50
CA ARG A 123 5.18 -28.18 12.39
C ARG A 123 4.74 -28.50 13.83
N SER A 124 3.99 -29.60 14.00
CA SER A 124 3.45 -30.04 15.29
C SER A 124 3.77 -31.50 15.61
N THR A 125 4.79 -32.06 14.94
CA THR A 125 5.22 -33.45 15.17
C THR A 125 6.40 -33.50 16.12
N ASP A 126 6.20 -34.10 17.29
CA ASP A 126 7.27 -34.23 18.28
C ASP A 126 8.48 -35.02 17.75
N GLY A 127 9.68 -34.58 18.11
CA GLY A 127 10.94 -35.16 17.65
C GLY A 127 11.28 -34.95 16.16
N LYS A 128 10.50 -34.18 15.41
CA LYS A 128 10.81 -33.79 14.03
C LYS A 128 11.05 -32.29 13.91
N LYS A 129 11.84 -31.93 12.89
CA LYS A 129 12.14 -30.53 12.58
C LYS A 129 11.10 -29.99 11.61
N PRO A 130 10.44 -28.87 11.91
CA PRO A 130 9.57 -28.20 10.95
C PRO A 130 10.32 -27.90 9.66
N ARG A 131 9.66 -28.10 8.53
CA ARG A 131 10.21 -27.82 7.21
C ARG A 131 9.36 -26.78 6.52
N PHE A 132 10.01 -25.77 5.98
CA PHE A 132 9.34 -24.72 5.21
C PHE A 132 9.97 -24.58 3.83
N LEU A 133 9.13 -24.52 2.81
CA LEU A 133 9.49 -24.02 1.48
C LEU A 133 8.70 -22.75 1.23
N ILE A 134 9.41 -21.63 1.09
CA ILE A 134 8.82 -20.30 0.93
C ILE A 134 9.09 -19.83 -0.49
N GLN A 135 8.02 -19.51 -1.21
CA GLN A 135 8.07 -18.87 -2.53
C GLN A 135 7.56 -17.45 -2.40
N ILE A 136 8.25 -16.51 -3.05
CA ILE A 136 7.86 -15.09 -3.11
C ILE A 136 7.76 -14.74 -4.58
N ILE A 137 6.54 -14.49 -5.02
CA ILE A 137 6.16 -14.40 -6.43
C ILE A 137 5.65 -12.98 -6.66
N PRO A 138 6.23 -12.20 -7.60
CA PRO A 138 5.70 -10.88 -7.93
C PRO A 138 4.24 -10.96 -8.39
N GLY A 139 3.41 -10.05 -7.90
CA GLY A 139 1.98 -9.97 -8.20
C GLY A 139 1.10 -10.64 -7.13
N ASP A 140 -0.21 -10.47 -7.30
CA ASP A 140 -1.21 -11.01 -6.37
C ASP A 140 -1.59 -12.47 -6.67
N ARG A 141 -2.26 -13.11 -5.71
CA ARG A 141 -2.88 -14.43 -5.90
C ARG A 141 -3.81 -14.39 -7.11
N THR A 142 -3.42 -15.02 -8.22
CA THR A 142 -4.33 -15.28 -9.33
C THR A 142 -5.46 -16.19 -8.83
N GLY A 143 -6.62 -15.60 -8.51
CA GLY A 143 -7.83 -16.30 -8.09
C GLY A 143 -8.26 -16.12 -6.64
N ALA A 144 -7.65 -15.21 -5.85
CA ALA A 144 -8.34 -14.73 -4.64
C ALA A 144 -9.57 -13.93 -5.09
N THR A 145 -10.73 -14.14 -4.45
CA THR A 145 -11.79 -13.12 -4.44
C THR A 145 -11.11 -11.82 -4.06
N PRO A 146 -11.24 -10.73 -4.85
CA PRO A 146 -10.57 -9.48 -4.55
C PRO A 146 -10.82 -9.14 -3.09
N GLY A 147 -9.81 -8.67 -2.37
CA GLY A 147 -10.08 -7.78 -1.23
C GLY A 147 -11.05 -6.69 -1.72
N PRO A 148 -11.85 -6.06 -0.83
CA PRO A 148 -12.80 -5.04 -1.27
C PRO A 148 -12.08 -4.14 -2.28
N ALA A 149 -12.62 -4.07 -3.50
CA ALA A 149 -11.97 -3.37 -4.59
C ALA A 149 -11.59 -1.99 -4.05
N ALA A 150 -10.37 -1.54 -4.38
CA ALA A 150 -9.99 -0.17 -4.03
C ALA A 150 -11.16 0.74 -4.46
N PRO A 151 -11.67 1.58 -3.54
CA PRO A 151 -12.89 2.33 -3.78
C PRO A 151 -12.79 3.04 -5.13
N THR A 152 -13.88 3.02 -5.88
CA THR A 152 -13.96 3.72 -7.16
C THR A 152 -14.52 5.11 -6.93
N ILE A 153 -14.18 6.05 -7.81
CA ILE A 153 -14.76 7.41 -7.81
C ILE A 153 -16.27 7.31 -7.96
N GLU A 154 -16.74 6.35 -8.76
CA GLU A 154 -18.16 6.10 -9.04
C GLU A 154 -18.96 5.63 -7.81
N GLU A 155 -18.30 5.11 -6.77
CA GLU A 155 -18.94 4.52 -5.58
C GLU A 155 -18.65 5.30 -4.29
N ALA A 156 -17.87 6.39 -4.37
CA ALA A 156 -17.38 7.11 -3.21
C ALA A 156 -18.11 8.44 -2.99
N ASP A 157 -18.47 8.70 -1.74
CA ASP A 157 -19.13 9.93 -1.32
C ASP A 157 -18.15 10.92 -0.68
N GLY A 158 -18.49 12.21 -0.77
CA GLY A 158 -17.79 13.30 -0.09
C GLY A 158 -16.51 13.77 -0.80
N PRO A 159 -15.69 14.61 -0.14
CA PRO A 159 -14.41 15.05 -0.67
C PRO A 159 -13.49 13.87 -1.01
N LEU A 160 -12.98 13.81 -2.24
CA LEU A 160 -12.11 12.71 -2.68
C LEU A 160 -10.66 13.14 -2.86
N LEU A 161 -9.72 12.31 -2.45
CA LEU A 161 -8.31 12.36 -2.85
C LEU A 161 -8.02 11.23 -3.85
N VAL A 162 -7.84 11.57 -5.12
CA VAL A 162 -7.64 10.60 -6.20
C VAL A 162 -6.18 10.56 -6.63
N ARG A 163 -5.58 9.37 -6.61
CA ARG A 163 -4.25 9.15 -7.19
C ARG A 163 -4.34 8.83 -8.68
N THR A 164 -3.66 9.61 -9.50
CA THR A 164 -3.55 9.34 -10.95
C THR A 164 -2.12 9.06 -11.40
N SER A 165 -1.10 9.39 -10.61
CA SER A 165 0.28 8.99 -10.88
C SER A 165 0.78 7.91 -9.92
N PHE A 166 1.33 6.83 -10.50
CA PHE A 166 1.80 5.65 -9.77
C PHE A 166 3.33 5.50 -9.79
N ASP A 167 4.04 6.40 -10.48
CA ASP A 167 5.50 6.30 -10.70
C ASP A 167 6.33 6.61 -9.45
N GLN A 168 5.73 7.23 -8.43
CA GLN A 168 6.41 7.70 -7.23
C GLN A 168 5.74 7.17 -5.95
N PRO A 169 5.84 5.85 -5.67
CA PRO A 169 5.18 5.23 -4.52
C PRO A 169 5.65 5.79 -3.17
N GLY A 170 6.91 6.24 -3.06
CA GLY A 170 7.45 6.83 -1.83
C GLY A 170 6.82 8.18 -1.49
N GLU A 171 6.63 9.06 -2.47
CA GLU A 171 6.00 10.37 -2.25
C GLU A 171 4.49 10.23 -1.99
N TRP A 172 3.84 9.25 -2.63
CA TRP A 172 2.47 8.87 -2.28
C TRP A 172 2.34 8.42 -0.82
N ALA A 173 3.23 7.55 -0.35
CA ALA A 173 3.24 7.11 1.04
C ALA A 173 3.48 8.29 2.02
N ARG A 174 4.34 9.24 1.64
CA ARG A 174 4.58 10.46 2.42
C ARG A 174 3.34 11.37 2.49
N LEU A 175 2.59 11.49 1.40
CA LEU A 175 1.32 12.22 1.37
C LEU A 175 0.30 11.59 2.33
N LEU A 176 0.12 10.26 2.27
CA LEU A 176 -0.78 9.54 3.18
C LEU A 176 -0.37 9.68 4.65
N GLN A 177 0.92 9.54 4.97
CA GLN A 177 1.42 9.74 6.32
C GLN A 177 1.15 11.17 6.83
N SER A 178 1.21 12.16 5.95
CA SER A 178 0.94 13.56 6.31
C SER A 178 -0.54 13.80 6.59
N LEU A 179 -1.44 13.09 5.91
CA LEU A 179 -2.89 13.10 6.18
C LEU A 179 -3.20 12.44 7.53
N GLU A 180 -2.64 11.27 7.81
CA GLU A 180 -2.82 10.55 9.08
C GLU A 180 -2.30 11.34 10.29
N GLY A 181 -1.17 12.04 10.13
CA GLY A 181 -0.62 12.94 11.15
C GLY A 181 -1.37 14.27 11.29
N GLY A 182 -2.30 14.55 10.37
CA GLY A 182 -2.89 15.87 10.10
C GLY A 182 -4.22 16.17 10.77
N SER A 183 -4.59 15.59 11.92
CA SER A 183 -5.79 15.93 12.71
C SER A 183 -7.16 15.79 12.02
N GLU A 184 -8.25 16.10 12.74
CA GLU A 184 -9.68 15.96 12.37
C GLU A 184 -10.06 16.65 11.04
N HIS A 185 -9.23 17.57 10.51
CA HIS A 185 -9.50 18.33 9.29
C HIS A 185 -9.53 17.51 8.00
N TYR A 186 -8.96 16.31 7.99
CA TYR A 186 -8.97 15.40 6.83
C TYR A 186 -9.89 14.19 7.02
N GLU A 187 -10.60 14.10 8.15
CA GLU A 187 -11.57 13.02 8.40
C GLU A 187 -12.62 12.83 7.30
N PRO A 188 -13.16 13.90 6.64
CA PRO A 188 -14.12 13.71 5.56
C PRO A 188 -13.49 13.30 4.21
N LEU A 189 -12.16 13.19 4.10
CA LEU A 189 -11.48 12.91 2.83
C LEU A 189 -11.41 11.40 2.55
N THR A 190 -12.07 10.95 1.48
CA THR A 190 -11.99 9.56 1.02
C THR A 190 -10.83 9.39 0.03
N VAL A 191 -9.91 8.47 0.31
CA VAL A 191 -8.74 8.20 -0.55
C VAL A 191 -9.07 7.15 -1.61
N ILE A 192 -8.85 7.52 -2.88
CA ILE A 192 -9.02 6.68 -4.07
C ILE A 192 -7.63 6.35 -4.65
N ASP A 193 -7.08 5.20 -4.25
CA ASP A 193 -5.81 4.64 -4.75
C ASP A 193 -6.09 3.42 -5.65
N ASN A 194 -6.74 3.68 -6.80
CA ASN A 194 -7.13 2.63 -7.74
C ASN A 194 -6.39 2.78 -9.08
N PRO A 195 -5.58 1.78 -9.50
CA PRO A 195 -4.79 1.85 -10.73
C PRO A 195 -5.58 2.05 -12.03
N ILE A 196 -6.90 1.83 -12.02
CA ILE A 196 -7.75 2.10 -13.20
C ILE A 196 -7.73 3.59 -13.61
N TYR A 197 -7.41 4.49 -12.67
CA TYR A 197 -7.30 5.93 -12.90
C TYR A 197 -5.88 6.39 -13.24
N ALA A 198 -4.93 5.46 -13.44
CA ALA A 198 -3.57 5.80 -13.82
C ALA A 198 -3.53 6.63 -15.12
N GLY A 199 -2.91 7.80 -15.05
CA GLY A 199 -2.79 8.74 -16.16
C GLY A 199 -4.08 9.52 -16.50
N PHE A 200 -5.13 9.44 -15.69
CA PHE A 200 -6.34 10.24 -15.91
C PHE A 200 -6.04 11.73 -15.74
N THR A 201 -6.59 12.52 -16.66
CA THR A 201 -6.66 13.98 -16.56
C THR A 201 -7.76 14.42 -15.61
N ALA A 202 -7.72 15.68 -15.15
CA ALA A 202 -8.77 16.24 -14.30
C ALA A 202 -10.19 16.02 -14.86
N GLY A 203 -10.42 16.35 -16.13
CA GLY A 203 -11.74 16.16 -16.76
C GLY A 203 -12.18 14.70 -16.81
N GLN A 204 -11.26 13.77 -17.10
CA GLN A 204 -11.56 12.34 -17.08
C GLN A 204 -11.88 11.82 -15.68
N THR A 205 -11.26 12.38 -14.64
CA THR A 205 -11.56 12.05 -13.24
C THR A 205 -12.94 12.60 -12.84
N GLN A 206 -13.26 13.84 -13.23
CA GLN A 206 -14.58 14.45 -13.00
C GLN A 206 -15.72 13.67 -13.67
N GLU A 207 -15.50 13.17 -14.88
CA GLU A 207 -16.47 12.34 -15.62
C GLU A 207 -16.82 11.02 -14.89
N ARG A 208 -16.04 10.60 -13.89
CA ARG A 208 -16.32 9.41 -13.07
C ARG A 208 -17.11 9.68 -11.80
N VAL A 209 -17.30 10.94 -11.44
CA VAL A 209 -18.03 11.29 -10.23
C VAL A 209 -19.49 10.90 -10.40
N GLY A 210 -19.97 10.07 -9.46
CA GLY A 210 -21.37 9.70 -9.39
C GLY A 210 -22.27 10.94 -9.23
N ARG A 211 -23.48 10.84 -9.75
CA ARG A 211 -24.48 11.90 -9.69
C ARG A 211 -25.82 11.30 -9.32
N ASP A 212 -26.58 12.03 -8.50
CA ASP A 212 -27.93 11.64 -8.11
C ASP A 212 -28.97 11.96 -9.20
N ASP A 213 -30.24 11.66 -8.90
CA ASP A 213 -31.37 11.90 -9.82
C ASP A 213 -31.61 13.39 -10.14
N GLU A 214 -31.05 14.30 -9.34
CA GLU A 214 -31.11 15.76 -9.53
C GLU A 214 -29.86 16.32 -10.24
N ASP A 215 -28.99 15.44 -10.77
CA ASP A 215 -27.71 15.76 -11.40
C ASP A 215 -26.69 16.40 -10.42
N TRP A 216 -26.92 16.23 -9.11
CA TRP A 216 -26.00 16.69 -8.07
C TRP A 216 -24.86 15.68 -7.89
N PRO A 217 -23.59 16.11 -7.80
CA PRO A 217 -22.47 15.19 -7.68
C PRO A 217 -22.37 14.60 -6.26
N ASP A 218 -22.07 13.30 -6.17
CA ASP A 218 -21.82 12.59 -4.90
C ASP A 218 -20.55 13.13 -4.18
N SER A 219 -19.67 13.76 -4.96
CA SER A 219 -18.48 14.46 -4.48
C SER A 219 -18.46 15.91 -4.97
N PRO A 220 -18.50 16.93 -4.08
CA PRO A 220 -18.54 18.33 -4.50
C PRO A 220 -17.24 18.80 -5.16
N PHE A 221 -16.10 18.19 -4.83
CA PHE A 221 -14.80 18.49 -5.41
C PHE A 221 -13.83 17.32 -5.27
N LEU A 222 -12.81 17.29 -6.14
CA LEU A 222 -11.72 16.32 -6.13
C LEU A 222 -10.40 17.02 -5.80
N LEU A 223 -9.56 16.33 -5.04
CA LEU A 223 -8.13 16.61 -4.93
C LEU A 223 -7.38 15.52 -5.70
N ILE A 224 -6.56 15.89 -6.68
CA ILE A 224 -5.85 14.92 -7.52
C ILE A 224 -4.35 14.94 -7.21
N ALA A 225 -3.83 13.78 -6.86
CA ALA A 225 -2.40 13.49 -6.74
C ALA A 225 -1.87 12.93 -8.08
N ASP A 226 -1.53 13.84 -8.98
CA ASP A 226 -0.94 13.54 -10.29
C ASP A 226 0.60 13.58 -10.26
N GLU A 227 1.23 13.45 -11.42
CA GLU A 227 2.69 13.44 -11.55
C GLU A 227 3.32 14.73 -10.97
N GLN A 228 2.71 15.89 -11.22
CA GLN A 228 3.22 17.17 -10.73
C GLN A 228 3.13 17.28 -9.21
N ALA A 229 2.01 16.80 -8.64
CA ALA A 229 1.81 16.80 -7.19
C ALA A 229 2.90 15.94 -6.51
N LEU A 230 3.07 14.71 -6.97
CA LEU A 230 4.01 13.76 -6.34
C LEU A 230 5.48 14.13 -6.59
N ALA A 231 5.80 14.73 -7.74
CA ALA A 231 7.17 15.13 -8.07
C ALA A 231 7.67 16.36 -7.28
N SER A 232 6.79 17.04 -6.54
CA SER A 232 7.11 18.25 -5.79
C SER A 232 7.16 17.99 -4.29
N ALA A 233 8.17 18.56 -3.63
CA ALA A 233 8.33 18.45 -2.18
C ALA A 233 7.19 19.11 -1.38
N GLU A 234 6.46 20.05 -2.00
CA GLU A 234 5.29 20.75 -1.41
C GLU A 234 3.98 19.95 -1.57
N LEU A 235 3.98 18.87 -2.36
CA LEU A 235 2.81 18.05 -2.68
C LEU A 235 1.57 18.87 -3.11
N PRO A 236 1.67 19.74 -4.14
CA PRO A 236 0.57 20.58 -4.60
C PRO A 236 -0.48 19.74 -5.35
N LEU A 237 -1.55 19.38 -4.65
CA LEU A 237 -2.69 18.65 -5.19
C LEU A 237 -3.47 19.53 -6.18
N LEU A 238 -4.02 18.94 -7.24
CA LEU A 238 -4.92 19.66 -8.13
C LEU A 238 -6.35 19.59 -7.59
N ALA A 239 -6.88 20.74 -7.16
CA ALA A 239 -8.27 20.87 -6.75
C ALA A 239 -9.16 21.08 -7.99
N VAL A 240 -10.29 20.38 -8.03
CA VAL A 240 -11.23 20.39 -9.15
C VAL A 240 -12.67 20.43 -8.62
N SER A 241 -13.47 21.41 -9.03
CA SER A 241 -14.89 21.51 -8.64
C SER A 241 -15.76 20.58 -9.49
N ASN A 242 -16.76 19.94 -8.89
CA ASN A 242 -17.77 19.15 -9.61
C ASN A 242 -19.15 19.82 -9.61
N LEU A 243 -19.28 20.99 -8.97
CA LEU A 243 -20.56 21.67 -8.78
C LEU A 243 -21.12 22.17 -10.11
N PRO A 244 -22.41 21.91 -10.43
CA PRO A 244 -22.99 22.15 -11.76
C PRO A 244 -23.04 23.62 -12.18
N ASP A 245 -23.03 24.55 -11.21
CA ASP A 245 -23.07 26.00 -11.45
C ASP A 245 -21.71 26.70 -11.30
N GLU A 246 -20.64 25.96 -10.98
CA GLU A 246 -19.29 26.50 -10.83
C GLU A 246 -18.39 26.03 -11.98
N ALA A 247 -18.23 26.87 -13.00
CA ALA A 247 -17.24 26.67 -14.06
C ALA A 247 -15.84 27.17 -13.65
N ASP A 248 -15.49 27.03 -12.37
CA ASP A 248 -14.24 27.53 -11.83
C ASP A 248 -13.05 26.70 -12.33
N ALA A 249 -11.97 27.39 -12.67
CA ALA A 249 -10.78 26.74 -13.17
C ALA A 249 -10.12 25.89 -12.07
N PRO A 250 -9.66 24.66 -12.39
CA PRO A 250 -8.83 23.87 -11.50
C PRO A 250 -7.60 24.67 -11.06
N PHE A 251 -7.21 24.52 -9.80
CA PHE A 251 -6.04 25.19 -9.22
C PHE A 251 -5.24 24.24 -8.34
N ARG A 252 -3.97 24.55 -8.10
CA ARG A 252 -3.14 23.74 -7.22
C ARG A 252 -3.28 24.21 -5.79
N ILE A 253 -3.31 23.30 -4.84
CA ILE A 253 -3.37 23.61 -3.41
C ILE A 253 -2.38 22.72 -2.67
N THR A 254 -1.61 23.31 -1.76
CA THR A 254 -0.72 22.53 -0.90
C THR A 254 -1.53 21.69 0.07
N LEU A 255 -0.98 20.55 0.50
CA LEU A 255 -1.63 19.69 1.49
C LEU A 255 -2.02 20.46 2.75
N ALA A 256 -1.15 21.35 3.24
CA ALA A 256 -1.38 22.11 4.46
C ALA A 256 -2.58 23.09 4.33
N ALA A 257 -2.79 23.67 3.15
CA ALA A 257 -3.95 24.52 2.88
C ALA A 257 -5.23 23.70 2.59
N ALA A 258 -5.08 22.48 2.06
CA ALA A 258 -6.20 21.61 1.68
C ALA A 258 -7.12 21.27 2.85
N GLY A 259 -6.60 21.08 4.07
CA GLY A 259 -7.43 20.81 5.25
C GLY A 259 -8.41 21.95 5.57
N SER A 260 -7.92 23.20 5.51
CA SER A 260 -8.73 24.41 5.69
C SER A 260 -9.75 24.57 4.57
N PHE A 261 -9.35 24.29 3.33
CA PHE A 261 -10.24 24.28 2.16
C PHE A 261 -11.40 23.29 2.32
N ILE A 262 -11.10 22.02 2.65
CA ILE A 262 -12.10 20.96 2.82
C ILE A 262 -13.15 21.37 3.86
N VAL A 263 -12.71 21.79 5.05
CA VAL A 263 -13.61 22.18 6.16
C VAL A 263 -14.49 23.36 5.77
N ASN A 264 -13.94 24.40 5.13
CA ASN A 264 -14.71 25.58 4.75
C ASN A 264 -15.70 25.32 3.60
N MET A 265 -15.35 24.43 2.66
CA MET A 265 -16.27 23.99 1.60
C MET A 265 -17.43 23.19 2.18
N GLU A 266 -17.17 22.22 3.06
CA GLU A 266 -18.20 21.41 3.72
C GLU A 266 -19.16 22.26 4.58
N LEU A 267 -18.63 23.28 5.28
CA LEU A 267 -19.45 24.21 6.07
C LEU A 267 -20.16 25.28 5.24
N GLY A 268 -19.86 25.40 3.94
CA GLY A 268 -20.40 26.44 3.06
C GLY A 268 -19.93 27.85 3.40
N ASN A 269 -18.75 28.00 4.03
CA ASN A 269 -18.19 29.31 4.41
C ASN A 269 -17.61 30.07 3.21
N THR A 270 -17.16 29.35 2.18
CA THR A 270 -16.46 29.86 1.00
C THR A 270 -16.90 29.12 -0.26
N SER A 271 -16.74 29.74 -1.44
CA SER A 271 -16.93 29.08 -2.74
C SER A 271 -15.61 28.57 -3.31
N PHE A 272 -15.63 27.60 -4.23
CA PHE A 272 -14.41 27.09 -4.86
C PHE A 272 -13.61 28.20 -5.57
N GLY A 273 -14.31 29.10 -6.27
CA GLY A 273 -13.73 30.24 -6.96
C GLY A 273 -13.02 31.25 -6.04
N ASP A 274 -13.36 31.33 -4.75
CA ASP A 274 -12.65 32.18 -3.80
C ASP A 274 -11.21 31.71 -3.56
N TRP A 275 -11.01 30.39 -3.51
CA TRP A 275 -9.69 29.76 -3.37
C TRP A 275 -8.90 29.84 -4.68
N SER A 276 -9.54 29.51 -5.80
CA SER A 276 -8.91 29.55 -7.12
C SER A 276 -8.35 30.94 -7.48
N ARG A 277 -9.10 32.01 -7.19
CA ARG A 277 -8.66 33.41 -7.43
C ARG A 277 -7.56 33.89 -6.50
N SER A 278 -7.37 33.20 -5.37
CA SER A 278 -6.42 33.56 -4.33
C SER A 278 -5.13 32.73 -4.41
N ALA A 279 -4.99 31.88 -5.42
CA ALA A 279 -3.75 31.16 -5.70
C ALA A 279 -2.60 32.14 -6.01
N ASP A 280 -1.39 31.78 -5.61
CA ASP A 280 -0.19 32.56 -5.88
C ASP A 280 0.07 32.67 -7.40
N PRO A 281 0.98 33.57 -7.85
CA PRO A 281 1.30 33.72 -9.28
C PRO A 281 1.79 32.45 -9.99
N ASP A 282 2.24 31.44 -9.25
CA ASP A 282 2.62 30.12 -9.77
C ASP A 282 1.43 29.14 -9.88
N GLY A 283 0.23 29.59 -9.54
CA GLY A 283 -1.02 28.84 -9.60
C GLY A 283 -1.25 27.92 -8.40
N VAL A 284 -0.46 28.05 -7.33
CA VAL A 284 -0.56 27.23 -6.12
C VAL A 284 -1.09 28.04 -4.93
N TYR A 285 -2.09 27.51 -4.25
CA TYR A 285 -2.65 28.08 -3.03
C TYR A 285 -1.95 27.51 -1.78
N ARG A 286 -1.51 28.40 -0.87
CA ARG A 286 -0.68 28.05 0.30
C ARG A 286 -1.19 28.53 1.65
N GLU A 287 -2.14 29.48 1.69
CA GLU A 287 -2.60 30.06 2.96
C GLU A 287 -3.49 29.10 3.77
N GLN A 288 -3.52 29.25 5.09
CA GLN A 288 -4.37 28.45 5.98
C GLN A 288 -5.36 29.37 6.70
N HIS A 289 -6.65 29.02 6.70
CA HIS A 289 -7.71 29.77 7.38
C HIS A 289 -8.52 28.84 8.29
N TYR A 290 -8.34 28.95 9.60
CA TYR A 290 -9.12 28.23 10.61
C TYR A 290 -10.01 29.20 11.37
#